data_AF-A0A941FBW4-F1
#
_entry.id   AF-A0A941FBW4-F1
#
_cell.length_a   1.000
_cell.length_b   1.000
_cell.length_c   1.000
_cell.angle_alpha   90.00
_cell.angle_beta   90.00
_cell.angle_gamma   90.00
#
_symmetry.space_group_name_H-M   'P 1'
#
loop_
_entity.id
_entity.type
_entity.pdbx_description
1 polymer ?
#
loop_
_entity_poly.entity_id
_entity_poly.type
_entity_poly.pdbx_seq_one_letter_code
_entity_poly.pdbx_strand_id
1 'polypeptide(L)'
;MSFPGRVRALWSRTWGEGVNTPYQVPGSGSRGATPRLAVFPLAGLSGVRAAGEIGLSTRAIWEGVLEEAVREDEDVYYLELSDVTFVDVAGAGALAAAAGRLQDGRRFVVRRPPSALRRTLDLLWPDHEGIEVSTS
;
A
#
# COMPACT_ATOMS: atom_id res chain seq x y z
N MET A 1 -7.28 -49.83 -3.20
CA MET A 1 -6.15 -50.67 -3.63
C MET A 1 -5.08 -49.75 -4.19
N SER A 2 -3.90 -49.83 -3.60
CA SER A 2 -2.76 -48.93 -3.78
C SER A 2 -1.89 -49.41 -4.94
N PHE A 3 -1.33 -48.49 -5.72
CA PHE A 3 -0.14 -48.76 -6.54
C PHE A 3 0.97 -47.78 -6.16
N PRO A 4 2.24 -48.23 -6.12
CA PRO A 4 3.36 -47.50 -5.53
C PRO A 4 4.19 -46.78 -6.61
N GLY A 5 5.13 -45.93 -6.18
CA GLY A 5 6.27 -45.57 -7.02
C GLY A 5 6.74 -44.13 -6.87
N ARG A 6 7.69 -43.93 -5.96
CA ARG A 6 8.52 -42.72 -5.89
C ARG A 6 9.33 -42.60 -7.19
N VAL A 7 9.42 -41.40 -7.75
CA VAL A 7 10.58 -41.01 -8.57
C VAL A 7 11.29 -39.87 -7.86
N ARG A 8 12.48 -40.21 -7.36
CA ARG A 8 13.45 -39.29 -6.76
C ARG A 8 14.02 -38.43 -7.88
N ALA A 9 13.88 -37.11 -7.78
CA ALA A 9 14.82 -36.22 -8.46
C ALA A 9 16.11 -36.18 -7.62
N LEU A 10 17.14 -36.79 -8.17
CA LEU A 10 18.51 -36.79 -7.67
C LEU A 10 19.11 -35.40 -7.84
N TRP A 11 19.32 -34.69 -6.74
CA TRP A 11 20.39 -33.69 -6.65
C TRP A 11 21.24 -34.05 -5.44
N SER A 12 22.40 -34.63 -5.72
CA SER A 12 23.50 -34.77 -4.77
C SER A 12 24.40 -33.54 -4.90
N ARG A 13 24.67 -32.83 -3.79
CA ARG A 13 26.02 -32.56 -3.26
C ARG A 13 25.98 -31.47 -2.17
N THR A 14 26.20 -31.93 -0.93
CA THR A 14 27.00 -31.34 0.17
C THR A 14 26.89 -29.83 0.45
N TRP A 15 26.16 -29.49 1.51
CA TRP A 15 26.44 -28.31 2.35
C TRP A 15 26.37 -28.73 3.82
N GLY A 16 27.37 -28.29 4.59
CA GLY A 16 27.72 -28.78 5.91
C GLY A 16 26.68 -28.51 7.01
N GLU A 17 26.96 -29.05 8.19
CA GLU A 17 26.20 -28.89 9.42
C GLU A 17 26.02 -27.40 9.79
N GLY A 18 24.99 -26.77 9.23
CA GLY A 18 24.41 -25.55 9.74
C GLY A 18 23.21 -25.93 10.60
N VAL A 19 23.25 -25.56 11.88
CA VAL A 19 22.09 -25.58 12.79
C VAL A 19 20.90 -24.96 12.06
N ASN A 20 19.93 -25.80 11.71
CA ASN A 20 18.69 -25.37 11.07
C ASN A 20 17.76 -24.87 12.18
N THR A 21 18.04 -23.68 12.70
CA THR A 21 17.08 -22.99 13.58
C THR A 21 15.96 -22.50 12.66
N PRO A 22 14.74 -23.06 12.72
CA PRO A 22 13.63 -22.52 11.94
C PRO A 22 13.49 -21.04 12.32
N TYR A 23 13.59 -20.16 11.33
CA TYR A 23 13.34 -18.75 11.49
C TYR A 23 11.87 -18.59 11.91
N GLN A 24 11.66 -18.44 13.21
CA GLN A 24 10.34 -18.20 13.77
C GLN A 24 10.03 -16.74 13.47
N VAL A 25 9.18 -16.49 12.47
CA VAL A 25 8.76 -15.15 12.07
C VAL A 25 8.11 -14.49 13.29
N PRO A 26 8.75 -13.50 13.96
CA PRO A 26 8.15 -12.86 15.13
C PRO A 26 7.08 -11.90 14.62
N GLY A 27 5.82 -12.18 14.95
CA GLY A 27 4.69 -11.30 14.64
C GLY A 27 3.54 -11.97 13.90
N SER A 28 2.99 -13.06 14.43
CA SER A 28 1.61 -13.45 14.11
C SER A 28 0.62 -12.65 14.97
N GLY A 29 0.73 -11.33 14.95
CA GLY A 29 -0.27 -10.45 15.53
C GLY A 29 -1.42 -10.27 14.52
N SER A 30 -2.58 -10.86 14.81
CA SER A 30 -3.81 -10.92 13.99
C SER A 30 -3.85 -12.01 12.91
N ARG A 31 -3.92 -13.28 13.31
CA ARG A 31 -4.21 -14.40 12.39
C ARG A 31 -5.71 -14.56 12.09
N GLY A 32 -6.49 -13.49 12.05
CA GLY A 32 -7.96 -13.61 11.88
C GLY A 32 -8.76 -12.39 11.46
N ALA A 33 -8.21 -11.16 11.51
CA ALA A 33 -8.91 -10.00 10.96
C ALA A 33 -8.46 -9.78 9.51
N THR A 34 -9.40 -9.83 8.56
CA THR A 34 -9.15 -9.33 7.19
C THR A 34 -8.69 -7.88 7.27
N PRO A 35 -7.58 -7.48 6.61
CA PRO A 35 -7.18 -6.08 6.52
C PRO A 35 -8.36 -5.23 6.05
N ARG A 36 -8.58 -4.09 6.71
CA ARG A 36 -9.67 -3.17 6.39
C ARG A 36 -9.11 -1.79 6.13
N LEU A 37 -9.78 -1.08 5.23
CA LEU A 37 -9.58 0.34 4.98
C LEU A 37 -10.89 1.04 5.28
N ALA A 38 -10.88 1.90 6.30
CA ALA A 38 -11.98 2.81 6.59
C ALA A 38 -11.65 4.18 6.00
N VAL A 39 -12.64 4.83 5.40
CA VAL A 39 -12.48 6.13 4.74
C VAL A 39 -13.59 7.05 5.23
N PHE A 40 -13.22 8.28 5.62
CA PHE A 40 -14.13 9.29 6.12
C PHE A 40 -13.85 10.63 5.44
N PRO A 41 -14.86 11.45 5.13
CA PRO A 41 -14.63 12.79 4.60
C PRO A 41 -13.89 13.66 5.63
N LEU A 42 -13.06 14.59 5.17
CA LEU A 42 -12.44 15.61 6.01
C LEU A 42 -13.41 16.77 6.24
N ALA A 43 -13.63 17.14 7.51
CA ALA A 43 -14.49 18.27 7.82
C ALA A 43 -13.84 19.59 7.35
N GLY A 44 -14.54 20.31 6.46
CA GLY A 44 -14.14 21.64 6.00
C GLY A 44 -13.03 21.67 4.93
N LEU A 45 -12.66 20.51 4.37
CA LEU A 45 -11.67 20.40 3.29
C LEU A 45 -12.17 19.38 2.25
N SER A 46 -11.86 19.58 0.96
CA SER A 46 -12.00 18.50 -0.03
C SER A 46 -10.95 17.43 0.26
N GLY A 47 -11.39 16.20 0.53
CA GLY A 47 -10.49 15.13 0.91
C GLY A 47 -11.06 14.12 1.88
N VAL A 48 -10.23 13.12 2.19
CA VAL A 48 -10.57 12.04 3.10
C VAL A 48 -9.48 11.77 4.14
N ARG A 49 -9.91 11.23 5.28
CA ARG A 49 -9.07 10.50 6.22
C ARG A 49 -9.21 9.00 5.93
N ALA A 50 -8.08 8.32 5.81
CA ALA A 50 -8.03 6.87 5.72
C ALA A 50 -7.43 6.25 6.98
N ALA A 51 -7.94 5.09 7.39
CA ALA A 51 -7.45 4.33 8.52
C ALA A 51 -7.39 2.82 8.21
N GLY A 52 -6.32 2.16 8.67
CA GLY A 52 -6.09 0.73 8.44
C GLY A 52 -5.04 0.46 7.36
N GLU A 53 -5.30 -0.49 6.47
CA GLU A 53 -4.30 -0.97 5.50
C GLU A 53 -4.71 -0.73 4.05
N ILE A 54 -3.77 -0.23 3.25
CA ILE A 54 -3.91 -0.10 1.79
C ILE A 54 -3.11 -1.24 1.15
N GLY A 55 -3.82 -2.26 0.70
CA GLY A 55 -3.22 -3.44 0.09
C GLY A 55 -4.18 -4.15 -0.84
N LEU A 56 -3.81 -5.36 -1.28
CA LEU A 56 -4.58 -6.12 -2.27
C LEU A 56 -6.07 -6.28 -1.92
N SER A 57 -6.41 -6.58 -0.66
CA SER A 57 -7.80 -6.80 -0.24
C SER A 57 -8.62 -5.51 -0.11
N THR A 58 -7.98 -4.35 -0.02
CA THR A 58 -8.63 -3.04 0.17
C THR A 58 -8.49 -2.13 -1.05
N ARG A 59 -7.87 -2.64 -2.14
CA ARG A 59 -7.51 -1.83 -3.30
C ARG A 59 -8.68 -1.17 -4.01
N ALA A 60 -9.79 -1.89 -4.17
CA ALA A 60 -10.98 -1.34 -4.81
C ALA A 60 -11.54 -0.12 -4.05
N ILE A 61 -11.45 -0.11 -2.72
CA ILE A 61 -11.86 1.03 -1.91
C ILE A 61 -10.90 2.20 -2.15
N TRP A 62 -9.60 1.94 -2.11
CA TRP A 62 -8.58 2.96 -2.34
C TRP A 62 -8.66 3.59 -3.72
N GLU A 63 -8.78 2.78 -4.78
CA GLU A 63 -8.95 3.26 -6.16
C GLU A 63 -10.24 4.04 -6.33
N GLY A 64 -11.34 3.62 -5.69
CA GLY A 64 -12.60 4.36 -5.72
C GLY A 64 -12.49 5.76 -5.12
N VAL A 65 -11.77 5.91 -4.01
CA VAL A 65 -11.48 7.21 -3.38
C VAL A 65 -10.67 8.10 -4.33
N LEU A 66 -9.61 7.55 -4.92
CA LEU A 66 -8.75 8.29 -5.83
C LEU A 66 -9.49 8.69 -7.11
N GLU A 67 -10.39 7.85 -7.60
CA GLU A 67 -11.21 8.14 -8.77
C GLU A 67 -12.24 9.25 -8.50
N GLU A 68 -12.82 9.29 -7.31
CA GLU A 68 -13.67 10.41 -6.88
C GLU A 68 -12.88 11.71 -6.88
N ALA A 69 -11.70 11.71 -6.26
CA ALA A 69 -10.84 12.89 -6.21
C ALA A 69 -10.44 13.41 -7.59
N VAL A 70 -10.15 12.52 -8.54
CA VAL A 70 -9.84 12.92 -9.93
C VAL A 70 -11.03 13.61 -10.61
N ARG A 71 -12.26 13.16 -10.31
CA ARG A 71 -13.49 13.71 -10.90
C ARG A 71 -13.99 14.99 -10.24
N GLU A 72 -13.70 15.20 -8.96
CA GLU A 72 -14.01 16.46 -8.27
C GLU A 72 -13.32 17.63 -8.99
N ASP A 73 -13.86 18.84 -8.86
CA ASP A 73 -13.33 20.06 -9.51
C ASP A 73 -12.47 20.91 -8.55
N GLU A 74 -11.95 20.28 -7.50
CA GLU A 74 -11.18 20.96 -6.47
C GLU A 74 -9.69 20.97 -6.84
N ASP A 75 -9.06 22.13 -6.64
CA ASP A 75 -7.63 22.34 -6.91
C ASP A 75 -6.74 21.46 -6.01
N VAL A 76 -7.19 21.20 -4.79
CA VAL A 76 -6.43 20.44 -3.80
C VAL A 76 -7.32 19.40 -3.15
N TYR A 77 -6.91 18.13 -3.26
CA TYR A 77 -7.56 17.01 -2.58
C TYR A 77 -6.67 16.47 -1.46
N TYR A 78 -7.15 16.54 -0.22
CA TYR A 78 -6.39 16.13 0.95
C TYR A 78 -6.55 14.64 1.26
N LEU A 79 -5.42 13.95 1.45
CA LEU A 79 -5.37 12.58 1.91
C LEU A 79 -4.70 12.54 3.29
N GLU A 80 -5.50 12.46 4.35
CA GLU A 80 -5.01 12.32 5.71
C GLU A 80 -4.78 10.85 6.05
N LEU A 81 -3.51 10.46 6.19
CA LEU A 81 -3.09 9.06 6.30
C LEU A 81 -2.45 8.71 7.65
N SER A 82 -2.61 9.55 8.68
CA SER A 82 -2.01 9.30 10.00
C SER A 82 -2.40 7.98 10.66
N ASP A 83 -3.59 7.47 10.33
CA ASP A 83 -4.16 6.25 10.89
C ASP A 83 -4.00 5.04 9.95
N VAL A 84 -3.29 5.23 8.81
CA VAL A 84 -2.89 4.14 7.92
C VAL A 84 -1.65 3.45 8.50
N THR A 85 -1.70 2.14 8.63
CA THR A 85 -0.62 1.35 9.24
C THR A 85 0.27 0.67 8.20
N PHE A 86 -0.25 0.46 6.99
CA PHE A 86 0.45 -0.22 5.91
C PHE A 86 -0.02 0.25 4.53
N VAL A 87 0.91 0.37 3.60
CA VAL A 87 0.65 0.62 2.18
C VAL A 87 1.57 -0.26 1.34
N ASP A 88 1.00 -1.09 0.46
CA ASP A 88 1.79 -1.85 -0.53
C ASP A 88 2.20 -0.97 -1.72
N VAL A 89 3.16 -1.45 -2.52
CA VAL A 89 3.66 -0.71 -3.70
C VAL A 89 2.56 -0.46 -4.73
N ALA A 90 1.57 -1.35 -4.84
CA ALA A 90 0.47 -1.16 -5.77
C ALA A 90 -0.49 -0.05 -5.32
N GLY A 91 -0.71 0.11 -4.01
CA GLY A 91 -1.47 1.22 -3.43
C GLY A 91 -0.77 2.56 -3.63
N ALA A 92 0.56 2.60 -3.46
CA ALA A 92 1.37 3.77 -3.79
C ALA A 92 1.31 4.10 -5.29
N GLY A 93 1.41 3.08 -6.15
CA GLY A 93 1.32 3.23 -7.60
C GLY A 93 -0.06 3.68 -8.06
N ALA A 94 -1.14 3.23 -7.41
CA ALA A 94 -2.49 3.72 -7.68
C ALA A 94 -2.62 5.22 -7.38
N LEU A 95 -2.03 5.70 -6.27
CA LEU A 95 -1.97 7.13 -5.95
C LEU A 95 -1.20 7.92 -7.01
N ALA A 96 -0.01 7.46 -7.40
CA ALA A 96 0.77 8.08 -8.48
C ALA A 96 -0.01 8.10 -9.80
N ALA A 97 -0.62 6.98 -10.20
CA ALA A 97 -1.43 6.91 -11.40
C ALA A 97 -2.65 7.84 -11.35
N ALA A 98 -3.28 8.02 -10.19
CA ALA A 98 -4.36 8.99 -10.01
C ALA A 98 -3.85 10.43 -10.12
N ALA A 99 -2.72 10.74 -9.49
CA ALA A 99 -2.11 12.07 -9.56
C ALA A 99 -1.75 12.48 -10.98
N GLY A 100 -1.26 11.55 -11.80
CA GLY A 100 -0.98 11.79 -13.23
C GLY A 100 -2.21 12.01 -14.11
N ARG A 101 -3.43 11.82 -13.58
CA ARG A 101 -4.69 12.07 -14.28
C ARG A 101 -5.37 13.36 -13.84
N LEU A 102 -4.83 14.04 -12.82
CA LEU A 102 -5.32 15.36 -12.43
C LEU A 102 -5.05 16.37 -13.54
N GLN A 103 -5.95 17.34 -13.70
CA GLN A 103 -5.75 18.46 -14.62
C GLN A 103 -4.70 19.43 -14.07
N ASP A 104 -4.13 20.25 -14.95
CA ASP A 104 -3.07 21.20 -14.61
C ASP A 104 -3.43 22.08 -13.40
N GLY A 105 -2.47 22.23 -12.47
CA GLY A 105 -2.64 23.00 -11.23
C GLY A 105 -3.28 22.23 -10.08
N ARG A 106 -3.89 21.07 -10.35
CA ARG A 106 -4.55 20.23 -9.34
C ARG A 106 -3.58 19.23 -8.74
N ARG A 107 -3.73 18.94 -7.45
CA ARG A 107 -2.85 17.99 -6.74
C ARG A 107 -3.49 17.28 -5.56
N PHE A 108 -2.95 16.12 -5.24
CA PHE A 108 -3.14 15.46 -3.95
C PHE A 108 -2.18 16.06 -2.92
N VAL A 109 -2.70 16.43 -1.75
CA VAL A 109 -1.88 16.72 -0.57
C VAL A 109 -1.96 15.55 0.40
N VAL A 110 -0.91 14.75 0.45
CA VAL A 110 -0.79 13.59 1.32
C VAL A 110 -0.25 14.02 2.68
N ARG A 111 -1.11 14.05 3.69
CA ARG A 111 -0.80 14.47 5.05
C ARG A 111 -0.43 13.27 5.93
N ARG A 112 0.68 13.42 6.65
CA ARG A 112 1.19 12.46 7.66
C ARG A 112 1.21 11.01 7.15
N PRO A 113 1.76 10.73 5.95
CA PRO A 113 1.80 9.37 5.43
C PRO A 113 2.70 8.46 6.27
N PRO A 114 2.45 7.14 6.24
CA PRO A 114 3.40 6.16 6.75
C PRO A 114 4.78 6.34 6.09
N SER A 115 5.85 6.21 6.88
CA SER A 115 7.23 6.40 6.38
C SER A 115 7.59 5.48 5.20
N ALA A 116 6.94 4.32 5.09
CA ALA A 116 7.09 3.40 3.98
C ALA A 116 6.52 3.99 2.68
N LEU A 117 5.31 4.56 2.72
CA LEU A 117 4.68 5.19 1.56
C LEU A 117 5.53 6.34 1.03
N ARG A 118 6.02 7.23 1.92
CA ARG A 118 6.91 8.34 1.52
C ARG A 118 8.14 7.81 0.79
N ARG A 119 8.85 6.85 1.38
CA ARG A 119 10.05 6.25 0.76
C ARG A 119 9.75 5.57 -0.57
N THR A 120 8.60 4.91 -0.69
CA THR A 120 8.18 4.26 -1.94
C THR A 120 7.88 5.27 -3.04
N LEU A 121 7.19 6.37 -2.72
CA LEU A 121 6.94 7.46 -3.67
C LEU A 121 8.26 8.11 -4.10
N ASP A 122 9.12 8.50 -3.15
CA ASP A 122 10.42 9.11 -3.43
C ASP A 122 11.30 8.24 -4.34
N LEU A 123 11.23 6.91 -4.19
CA LEU A 123 12.07 5.96 -4.95
C LEU A 123 11.51 5.62 -6.34
N LEU A 124 10.20 5.39 -6.45
CA LEU A 124 9.58 4.81 -7.65
C LEU A 124 8.87 5.84 -8.52
N TRP A 125 8.46 6.97 -7.93
CA TRP A 125 7.81 8.09 -8.62
C TRP A 125 8.41 9.42 -8.17
N PRO A 126 9.73 9.62 -8.37
CA PRO A 126 10.34 10.91 -8.08
C PRO A 126 9.70 12.01 -8.94
N ASP A 127 9.69 13.24 -8.41
CA ASP A 127 9.27 14.45 -9.12
C ASP A 127 7.83 14.47 -9.62
N HIS A 128 6.92 13.75 -8.95
CA HIS A 128 5.51 13.75 -9.35
C HIS A 128 4.81 15.07 -8.99
N GLU A 129 4.49 15.89 -9.99
CA GLU A 129 3.91 17.23 -9.81
C GLU A 129 2.52 17.24 -9.14
N GLY A 130 1.72 16.19 -9.37
CA GLY A 130 0.37 16.03 -8.79
C GLY A 130 0.34 15.50 -7.36
N ILE A 131 1.48 15.27 -6.69
CA ILE A 131 1.55 14.79 -5.30
C ILE A 131 2.42 15.72 -4.46
N GLU A 132 1.81 16.36 -3.48
CA GLU A 132 2.49 17.07 -2.40
C GLU A 132 2.47 16.21 -1.13
N VAL A 133 3.63 15.94 -0.53
CA VAL A 133 3.72 15.22 0.75
C VAL A 133 3.96 16.21 1.88
N SER A 134 3.02 16.28 2.84
CA SER A 134 3.14 17.10 4.04
C SER A 134 3.33 16.24 5.29
N THR A 135 4.39 16.53 6.05
CA THR A 135 4.74 15.80 7.27
C THR A 135 4.25 16.44 8.57
N SER A 136 3.54 17.58 8.49
CA SER A 136 3.13 18.41 9.64
C SER A 136 1.61 18.50 9.80
#